data_AF-A0A512N6M0-F1
#
_entry.id   AF-A0A512N6M0-F1
#
_cell.length_a   1.000
_cell.length_b   1.000
_cell.length_c   1.000
_cell.angle_alpha   90.00
_cell.angle_beta   90.00
_cell.angle_gamma   90.00
#
_symmetry.space_group_name_H-M   'P 1'
#
loop_
_entity.id
_entity.type
_entity.pdbx_description
1 polymer ?
#
loop_
_entity_poly.entity_id
_entity_poly.type
_entity_poly.pdbx_seq_one_letter_code
_entity_poly.pdbx_strand_id
1 'polypeptide(L)' 'MERGLLAQLSPHERTTLRRIANGDVLSGALNRRHVTQLLSLALIEEKASAYFLTVLGQQRIERLESW' A
#
# COMPACT_ATOMS: atom_id res chain seq x y z
N MET A 1 -7.37 -12.68 7.88
CA MET A 1 -8.13 -12.47 6.62
C MET A 1 -7.13 -12.09 5.52
N GLU A 2 -6.93 -12.95 4.52
CA GLU A 2 -5.85 -12.87 3.51
C GLU A 2 -6.18 -12.04 2.25
N ARG A 3 -7.21 -11.17 2.31
CA ARG A 3 -7.78 -10.54 1.10
C ARG A 3 -6.80 -9.62 0.36
N GLY A 4 -5.86 -8.99 1.05
CA GLY A 4 -4.87 -8.07 0.44
C GLY A 4 -3.82 -8.74 -0.45
N LEU A 5 -3.51 -10.03 -0.22
CA LEU A 5 -2.48 -10.76 -0.97
C LEU A 5 -2.95 -11.19 -2.37
N LEU A 6 -4.26 -11.38 -2.56
CA LEU A 6 -4.87 -11.88 -3.81
C LEU A 6 -5.65 -10.80 -4.58
N ALA A 7 -5.92 -9.65 -3.96
CA ALA A 7 -6.64 -8.56 -4.62
C ALA A 7 -5.87 -8.04 -5.85
N GLN A 8 -6.57 -7.90 -6.98
CA GLN A 8 -6.02 -7.22 -8.16
C GLN A 8 -5.83 -5.74 -7.81
N LEU A 9 -4.57 -5.33 -7.72
CA LEU A 9 -4.21 -3.92 -7.60
C LEU A 9 -4.12 -3.32 -8.99
N SER A 10 -4.78 -2.19 -9.19
CA SER A 10 -4.57 -1.35 -10.37
C SER A 10 -3.11 -0.83 -10.43
N PRO A 11 -2.63 -0.40 -11.61
CA PRO A 11 -1.30 0.17 -11.75
C PRO A 11 -1.03 1.31 -10.78
N HIS A 12 -2.03 2.18 -10.56
CA HIS A 12 -1.90 3.34 -9.66
C HIS A 12 -1.83 2.94 -8.18
N GLU A 13 -2.54 1.89 -7.77
CA GLU A 13 -2.45 1.35 -6.41
C GLU A 13 -1.09 0.71 -6.17
N ARG A 14 -0.54 -0.03 -7.16
CA ARG A 14 0.83 -0.57 -7.10
C ARG A 14 1.86 0.55 -6.97
N THR A 15 1.72 1.63 -7.74
CA THR A 15 2.59 2.81 -7.64
C THR A 15 2.45 3.48 -6.27
N THR A 16 1.24 3.62 -5.76
CA THR A 16 0.98 4.21 -4.42
C THR A 16 1.62 3.36 -3.32
N LEU A 17 1.44 2.04 -3.35
CA LEU A 17 2.05 1.11 -2.40
C LEU A 17 3.59 1.19 -2.45
N ARG A 18 4.18 1.31 -3.65
CA ARG A 18 5.63 1.44 -3.83
C ARG A 18 6.16 2.79 -3.35
N ARG A 19 5.42 3.88 -3.55
CA ARG A 19 5.76 5.19 -3.00
C ARG A 19 5.84 5.13 -1.47
N ILE A 20 4.85 4.52 -0.83
CA ILE A 20 4.85 4.29 0.62
C ILE A 20 6.03 3.40 1.04
N ALA A 21 6.33 2.34 0.28
CA ALA A 21 7.50 1.47 0.50
C ALA A 21 8.83 2.24 0.46
N ASN A 22 8.94 3.21 -0.44
CA ASN A 22 10.11 4.06 -0.63
C ASN A 22 10.19 5.26 0.34
N GLY A 23 9.28 5.38 1.30
CA GLY A 23 9.29 6.43 2.32
C GLY A 23 8.48 7.68 1.98
N ASP A 24 7.66 7.67 0.94
CA ASP A 24 6.68 8.72 0.67
C ASP A 24 5.44 8.50 1.55
N VAL A 25 5.57 8.94 2.79
CA VAL A 25 4.64 8.63 3.88
C VAL A 25 3.60 9.72 4.12
N LEU A 26 3.69 10.89 3.47
CA LEU A 26 2.83 12.03 3.77
C LEU A 26 1.41 11.86 3.21
N SER A 27 0.41 11.87 4.08
CA SER A 27 -0.99 11.60 3.72
C SER A 27 -1.61 12.56 2.70
N GLY A 28 -1.04 13.76 2.54
CA GLY A 28 -1.50 14.78 1.58
C GLY A 28 -1.02 14.61 0.14
N ALA A 29 0.04 13.83 -0.10
CA ALA A 29 0.66 13.68 -1.42
C ALA A 29 0.13 12.48 -2.22
N LEU A 30 -0.67 11.62 -1.58
CA LEU A 30 -1.19 10.38 -2.15
C LEU A 30 -2.68 10.52 -2.50
N ASN A 31 -3.09 9.84 -3.56
CA ASN A 31 -4.50 9.83 -3.95
C ASN A 31 -5.33 9.08 -2.89
N ARG A 32 -6.27 9.80 -2.25
CA ARG A 32 -7.11 9.26 -1.19
C ARG A 32 -7.87 7.99 -1.57
N ARG A 33 -8.29 7.84 -2.83
CA ARG A 33 -9.00 6.64 -3.29
C ARG A 33 -8.12 5.39 -3.24
N HIS A 34 -6.89 5.49 -3.74
CA HIS A 34 -5.94 4.38 -3.73
C HIS A 34 -5.51 4.05 -2.29
N VAL A 35 -5.24 5.06 -1.48
CA VAL A 35 -4.92 4.90 -0.06
C VAL A 35 -6.06 4.18 0.68
N THR A 36 -7.31 4.61 0.48
CA THR A 36 -8.48 3.97 1.11
C THR A 36 -8.59 2.49 0.72
N GLN A 37 -8.33 2.17 -0.55
CA GLN A 37 -8.33 0.79 -1.00
C GLN A 37 -7.19 -0.03 -0.37
N LEU A 38 -5.98 0.53 -0.30
CA LEU A 38 -4.83 -0.13 0.33
C LEU A 38 -5.04 -0.36 1.84
N LEU A 39 -5.67 0.58 2.53
CA LEU A 39 -6.11 0.44 3.94
C LEU A 39 -7.15 -0.67 4.09
N SER A 40 -8.17 -0.70 3.21
CA SER A 40 -9.20 -1.74 3.18
C SER A 40 -8.63 -3.15 2.94
N LEU A 41 -7.54 -3.23 2.18
CA LEU A 41 -6.79 -4.47 1.92
C LEU A 41 -5.77 -4.81 3.02
N ALA A 42 -5.67 -3.99 4.06
CA ALA A 42 -4.68 -4.11 5.14
C ALA A 42 -3.22 -4.15 4.64
N LEU A 43 -2.93 -3.51 3.50
CA LEU A 43 -1.58 -3.41 2.93
C LEU A 43 -0.81 -2.23 3.54
N ILE A 44 -1.52 -1.20 3.98
CA ILE A 44 -0.94 -0.05 4.66
C ILE A 44 -1.72 0.24 5.94
N GLU A 45 -1.11 0.98 6.84
CA GLU A 45 -1.71 1.51 8.05
C GLU A 45 -1.38 3.01 8.18
N GLU A 46 -2.26 3.77 8.82
CA GLU A 46 -2.02 5.18 9.12
C GLU A 46 -1.52 5.34 10.56
N LYS A 47 -0.38 6.01 10.74
CA LYS A 47 0.19 6.36 12.05
C LYS A 47 0.66 7.81 12.03
N ALA A 48 0.22 8.60 13.01
CA ALA A 48 0.65 9.99 13.21
C ALA A 48 0.63 10.85 11.92
N SER A 49 -0.46 10.76 11.14
CA SER A 49 -0.63 11.47 9.85
C SER A 49 0.32 11.04 8.73
N ALA A 50 0.86 9.83 8.82
CA ALA A 50 1.69 9.20 7.82
C ALA A 50 1.25 7.76 7.53
N TYR A 51 1.50 7.27 6.31
CA TYR A 51 1.20 5.90 5.91
C TYR A 51 2.43 5.00 5.98
N PHE A 52 2.25 3.81 6.53
CA PHE A 52 3.29 2.79 6.66
C PHE A 52 2.83 1.47 6.06
N LEU A 53 3.77 0.67 5.54
CA LEU A 53 3.46 -0.69 5.10
C LEU A 53 3.19 -1.59 6.31
N THR A 54 2.12 -2.37 6.24
CA THR A 54 1.94 -3.51 7.15
C THR A 54 2.85 -4.66 6.72
N VAL A 55 2.91 -5.73 7.53
CA VAL A 55 3.58 -6.98 7.14
C VAL A 55 3.01 -7.54 5.82
N LEU A 56 1.69 -7.43 5.60
CA LEU A 56 1.06 -7.86 4.34
C LEU A 56 1.46 -6.95 3.17
N GLY A 57 1.57 -5.63 3.41
CA GLY A 57 2.06 -4.68 2.42
C GLY A 57 3.47 -4.97 1.94
N GLN A 58 4.37 -5.30 2.88
CA GLN A 58 5.77 -5.67 2.59
C GLN A 58 5.82 -6.93 1.72
N GLN A 59 5.16 -8.01 2.15
CA GLN A 59 5.06 -9.25 1.38
C GLN A 59 4.47 -9.02 -0.02
N ARG A 60 3.52 -8.09 -0.15
CA ARG A 60 2.93 -7.74 -1.43
C ARG A 60 3.96 -7.06 -2.33
N ILE A 61 4.72 -6.10 -1.83
CA ILE A 61 5.80 -5.45 -2.61
C ILE A 61 6.83 -6.47 -3.06
N GLU A 62 7.32 -7.33 -2.17
CA GLU A 62 8.29 -8.38 -2.52
C GLU A 62 7.79 -9.24 -3.69
N ARG A 63 6.52 -9.67 -3.66
CA ARG A 63 5.91 -10.43 -4.78
C ARG A 63 5.78 -9.63 -6.09
N LEU A 64 5.60 -8.31 -6.01
CA LEU A 64 5.48 -7.45 -7.19
C LEU A 64 6.84 -7.10 -7.81
N GLU A 65 7.93 -7.22 -7.06
CA GLU A 65 9.31 -6.95 -7.51
C GLU A 65 10.09 -8.22 -7.87
N SER A 66 9.63 -9.40 -7.45
CA SER A 66 10.16 -10.71 -7.88
C SER A 66 9.79 -11.13 -9.32
N TRP A 67 9.60 -10.20 -10.25
CA TRP A 67 9.30 -10.47 -11.67
C TRP A 67 10.33 -9.84 -12.60
#